data_AF-A0A9W6QLK7-F1
#
_entry.id   AF-A0A9W6QLK7-F1
#
_cell.length_a   1.000
_cell.length_b   1.000
_cell.length_c   1.000
_cell.angle_alpha   90.00
_cell.angle_beta   90.00
_cell.angle_gamma   90.00
#
_symmetry.space_group_name_H-M   'P 1'
#
loop_
_entity.id
_entity.type
_entity.pdbx_description
1 polymer ?
#
loop_
_entity_poly.entity_id
_entity_poly.type
_entity_poly.pdbx_seq_one_letter_code
_entity_poly.pdbx_strand_id
1 'polypeptide(L)'
;MPEPVLVSIAAALAAKSAGALYELVRTRFARREQAEAALTAAAGAAPESAEVAVLAAELEQVERADPEFAEELRANWAVESAGTRAEHGGVINQITGTVNGKVLQARDIQGGVSF
;
A
#
# COMPACT_ATOMS: atom_id res chain seq x y z
N MET A 1 15.60 -0.35 -10.68
CA MET A 1 14.32 0.34 -10.91
C MET A 1 13.38 -0.22 -9.86
N PRO A 2 12.84 0.62 -8.95
CA PRO A 2 11.97 0.16 -7.88
C PRO A 2 10.73 -0.53 -8.44
N GLU A 3 10.20 -1.52 -7.71
CA GLU A 3 8.97 -2.21 -8.13
C GLU A 3 7.81 -1.21 -8.26
N PRO A 4 6.89 -1.37 -9.23
CA PRO A 4 5.77 -0.45 -9.44
C PRO A 4 4.88 -0.26 -8.18
N VAL A 5 4.77 -1.30 -7.36
CA VAL A 5 4.03 -1.25 -6.07
C VAL A 5 4.74 -0.33 -5.07
N LEU A 6 6.07 -0.37 -4.99
CA LEU A 6 6.85 0.49 -4.09
C LEU A 6 6.77 1.95 -4.51
N VAL A 7 6.72 2.24 -5.81
CA VAL A 7 6.48 3.60 -6.32
C VAL A 7 5.10 4.10 -5.91
N SER A 8 4.07 3.24 -5.99
CA SER A 8 2.70 3.57 -5.56
C SER A 8 2.62 3.85 -4.06
N ILE A 9 3.30 3.03 -3.25
CA ILE A 9 3.42 3.21 -1.81
C ILE A 9 4.16 4.52 -1.48
N ALA A 10 5.29 4.78 -2.13
CA ALA A 10 6.06 6.01 -1.94
C ALA A 10 5.24 7.26 -2.28
N ALA A 11 4.44 7.23 -3.34
CA ALA A 11 3.54 8.32 -3.70
C ALA A 11 2.44 8.53 -2.64
N ALA A 12 1.86 7.46 -2.08
CA ALA A 12 0.87 7.56 -1.00
C ALA A 12 1.48 8.13 0.30
N LEU A 13 2.72 7.74 0.62
CA LEU A 13 3.48 8.27 1.75
C LEU A 13 3.79 9.76 1.56
N ALA A 14 4.22 10.15 0.36
CA ALA A 14 4.47 11.54 -0.03
C ALA A 14 3.21 12.41 0.12
N ALA A 15 2.05 11.90 -0.29
CA ALA A 15 0.76 12.56 -0.14
C ALA A 15 0.24 12.59 1.30
N LYS A 16 0.88 11.85 2.23
CA LYS A 16 0.41 11.63 3.61
C LYS A 16 -1.04 11.13 3.69
N SER A 17 -1.50 10.41 2.66
CA SER A 17 -2.87 9.90 2.58
C SER A 17 -3.06 8.59 3.36
N ALA A 18 -1.98 7.89 3.68
CA ALA A 18 -1.97 6.63 4.43
C ALA A 18 -1.25 6.80 5.77
N GLY A 19 -1.94 7.31 6.79
CA GLY A 19 -1.35 7.66 8.09
C GLY A 19 -0.71 6.46 8.82
N ALA A 20 -1.36 5.29 8.79
CA ALA A 20 -0.81 4.08 9.41
C ALA A 20 0.46 3.58 8.68
N LEU A 21 0.44 3.62 7.34
CA LEU A 21 1.59 3.27 6.51
C LEU A 21 2.76 4.24 6.75
N TYR A 22 2.47 5.53 6.92
CA TYR A 22 3.48 6.54 7.21
C TYR A 22 4.18 6.29 8.54
N GLU A 23 3.42 6.01 9.61
CA GLU A 23 4.02 5.73 10.92
C GLU A 23 4.83 4.43 10.94
N LEU A 24 4.40 3.39 10.22
CA LEU A 24 5.17 2.16 10.04
C LEU A 24 6.52 2.44 9.39
N VAL A 25 6.50 3.12 8.24
CA VAL A 25 7.71 3.43 7.47
C VAL A 25 8.64 4.36 8.27
N ARG A 26 8.09 5.38 8.92
CA ARG A 26 8.84 6.29 9.79
C ARG A 26 9.53 5.55 10.92
N THR A 27 8.81 4.65 11.60
CA THR A 27 9.37 3.84 12.70
C THR A 27 10.51 2.96 12.19
N ARG A 28 10.34 2.33 11.02
CA ARG A 28 11.37 1.48 10.42
C ARG A 28 12.59 2.27 9.97
N PHE A 29 12.37 3.50 9.49
CA PHE A 29 13.40 4.40 8.96
C PHE A 29 14.15 5.16 10.05
N ALA A 30 13.63 5.25 11.28
CA ALA A 30 14.28 5.96 12.39
C ALA A 30 15.70 5.47 12.74
N ARG A 31 16.11 4.30 12.26
CA ARG A 31 17.48 3.77 12.41
C ARG A 31 18.35 3.95 11.16
N ARG A 32 17.86 4.65 10.14
CA ARG A 32 18.49 4.83 8.83
C ARG A 32 18.31 6.29 8.37
N GLU A 33 19.30 7.11 8.66
CA GLU A 33 19.28 8.54 8.35
C GLU A 33 18.96 8.85 6.88
N GLN A 34 19.51 8.04 5.95
CA GLN A 34 19.27 8.20 4.50
C GLN A 34 17.82 7.93 4.12
N ALA A 35 17.21 6.91 4.71
CA ALA A 35 15.81 6.55 4.45
C ALA A 35 14.86 7.58 5.06
N GLU A 36 15.15 8.06 6.27
CA GLU A 36 14.37 9.13 6.93
C GLU A 36 14.44 10.45 6.16
N ALA A 37 15.61 10.80 5.63
CA ALA A 37 15.78 11.96 4.76
C ALA A 37 14.96 11.83 3.47
N ALA A 38 14.94 10.65 2.84
CA ALA A 38 14.12 10.39 1.66
C ALA A 38 12.61 10.50 1.96
N LEU A 39 12.15 9.98 3.10
CA LEU A 39 10.75 10.11 3.53
C LEU A 39 10.35 11.58 3.74
N THR A 40 11.24 12.37 4.33
CA THR A 40 11.02 13.80 4.56
C THR A 40 11.06 14.60 3.26
N ALA A 41 11.98 14.29 2.36
CA ALA A 41 12.12 14.96 1.06
C ALA A 41 10.92 14.68 0.13
N ALA A 42 10.35 13.48 0.19
CA ALA A 42 9.17 13.13 -0.58
C ALA A 42 7.87 13.76 -0.02
N ALA A 43 7.86 14.27 1.21
CA ALA A 43 6.65 14.80 1.82
C ALA A 43 6.09 16.02 1.06
N GLY A 44 4.90 15.87 0.48
CA GLY A 44 4.26 16.88 -0.36
C GLY A 44 4.79 16.95 -1.80
N ALA A 45 5.70 16.07 -2.19
CA ALA A 45 6.20 15.99 -3.56
C ALA A 45 5.17 15.36 -4.51
N ALA A 46 5.27 15.67 -5.80
CA ALA A 46 4.40 15.06 -6.81
C ALA A 46 4.71 13.56 -6.98
N PRO A 47 3.73 12.70 -7.34
CA PRO A 47 3.95 11.26 -7.50
C PRO A 47 5.05 10.87 -8.50
N GLU A 48 5.27 11.68 -9.53
CA GLU A 48 6.31 11.45 -10.56
C GLU A 48 7.64 12.18 -10.26
N SER A 49 7.75 12.77 -9.08
CA SER A 49 8.95 13.49 -8.67
C SER A 49 10.14 12.55 -8.43
N ALA A 50 11.35 13.10 -8.56
CA ALA A 50 12.57 12.34 -8.29
C ALA A 50 12.63 11.88 -6.82
N GLU A 51 12.07 12.68 -5.91
CA GLU A 51 11.99 12.44 -4.47
C GLU A 51 11.16 11.17 -4.17
N VAL A 52 10.03 10.99 -4.85
CA VAL A 52 9.21 9.76 -4.72
C VAL A 52 9.96 8.54 -5.27
N ALA A 53 10.69 8.68 -6.37
CA ALA A 53 11.51 7.60 -6.92
C ALA A 53 12.65 7.20 -5.97
N VAL A 54 13.28 8.17 -5.30
CA VAL A 54 14.31 7.91 -4.27
C VAL A 54 13.70 7.20 -3.06
N LEU A 55 12.54 7.66 -2.56
CA LEU A 55 11.84 6.98 -1.47
C LEU A 55 11.48 5.53 -1.82
N ALA A 56 11.02 5.28 -3.04
CA ALA A 56 10.71 3.92 -3.51
C ALA A 56 11.97 3.02 -3.53
N ALA A 57 13.13 3.57 -3.92
CA ALA A 57 14.39 2.84 -3.87
C ALA A 57 14.84 2.52 -2.44
N GLU A 58 14.69 3.46 -1.51
CA GLU A 58 14.99 3.23 -0.09
C GLU A 58 14.08 2.16 0.52
N LEU A 59 12.78 2.17 0.19
CA LEU A 59 11.85 1.11 0.60
C LEU A 59 12.31 -0.26 0.10
N GLU A 60 12.72 -0.37 -1.17
CA GLU A 60 13.23 -1.62 -1.74
C GLU A 60 14.48 -2.14 -0.99
N GLN A 61 15.40 -1.24 -0.64
CA GLN A 61 16.57 -1.58 0.15
C GLN A 61 16.19 -2.06 1.56
N VAL A 62 15.16 -1.46 2.15
CA VAL A 62 14.67 -1.84 3.47
C VAL A 62 13.98 -3.18 3.47
N GLU A 63 13.10 -3.44 2.52
CA GLU A 63 12.46 -4.74 2.35
C GLU A 63 13.49 -5.86 2.14
N ARG A 64 14.55 -5.61 1.36
CA ARG A 64 15.58 -6.63 1.11
C ARG A 64 16.40 -6.95 2.36
N ALA A 65 16.60 -5.96 3.22
CA ALA A 65 17.32 -6.12 4.48
C ALA A 65 16.42 -6.66 5.62
N ASP A 66 15.10 -6.53 5.47
CA ASP A 66 14.11 -6.97 6.45
C ASP A 66 12.85 -7.51 5.76
N PRO A 67 12.79 -8.84 5.55
CA PRO A 67 11.64 -9.49 4.96
C PRO A 67 10.35 -9.36 5.78
N GLU A 68 10.42 -9.25 7.11
CA GLU A 68 9.24 -9.09 7.97
C GLU A 68 8.58 -7.73 7.71
N PHE A 69 9.40 -6.68 7.60
CA PHE A 69 8.93 -5.37 7.18
C PHE A 69 8.29 -5.39 5.78
N ALA A 70 8.82 -6.18 4.85
CA ALA A 70 8.25 -6.29 3.51
C ALA A 70 6.84 -6.92 3.53
N GLU A 71 6.60 -7.88 4.41
CA GLU A 71 5.27 -8.47 4.60
C GLU A 71 4.30 -7.48 5.25
N GLU A 72 4.73 -6.81 6.32
CA GLU A 72 3.92 -5.79 7.00
C GLU A 72 3.56 -4.61 6.09
N LEU A 73 4.51 -4.15 5.27
CA LEU A 73 4.30 -3.05 4.34
C LEU A 73 3.27 -3.42 3.27
N ARG A 74 3.37 -4.63 2.69
CA ARG A 74 2.40 -5.11 1.70
C ARG A 74 1.02 -5.37 2.30
N ALA A 75 0.96 -5.90 3.52
CA ALA A 75 -0.29 -6.13 4.23
C ALA A 75 -1.04 -4.81 4.50
N ASN A 76 -0.35 -3.81 5.04
CA ASN A 76 -0.94 -2.49 5.27
C ASN A 76 -1.32 -1.79 3.96
N TRP A 77 -0.48 -1.89 2.92
CA TRP A 77 -0.81 -1.34 1.60
C TRP A 77 -2.06 -1.97 0.99
N ALA A 78 -2.28 -3.27 1.18
CA ALA A 78 -3.49 -3.94 0.69
C ALA A 78 -4.76 -3.37 1.34
N VAL A 79 -4.70 -3.03 2.64
CA VAL A 79 -5.82 -2.41 3.37
C VAL A 79 -6.06 -0.97 2.91
N GLU A 80 -5.00 -0.16 2.84
CA GLU A 80 -5.08 1.25 2.45
C GLU A 80 -5.54 1.41 0.99
N SER A 81 -4.96 0.63 0.06
CA SER A 81 -5.34 0.66 -1.35
C SER A 81 -6.75 0.12 -1.60
N ALA A 82 -7.26 -0.77 -0.74
CA ALA A 82 -8.65 -1.20 -0.76
C ALA A 82 -9.60 -0.05 -0.35
N GLY A 83 -9.24 0.72 0.68
CA GLY A 83 -9.96 1.92 1.10
C GLY A 83 -10.02 3.00 0.00
N THR A 84 -8.87 3.33 -0.60
CA THR A 84 -8.80 4.32 -1.69
C THR A 84 -9.55 3.86 -2.95
N ARG A 85 -9.56 2.56 -3.27
CA ARG A 85 -10.37 2.02 -4.39
C ARG A 85 -11.86 2.02 -4.10
N ALA A 86 -12.28 1.82 -2.85
CA ALA A 86 -13.68 1.88 -2.46
C ALA A 86 -14.25 3.31 -2.62
N GLU A 87 -13.48 4.35 -2.30
CA GLU A 87 -13.87 5.75 -2.53
C GLU A 87 -14.03 6.09 -4.03
N HIS A 88 -13.38 5.34 -4.92
CA HIS A 88 -13.51 5.44 -6.37
C HIS A 88 -14.43 4.37 -7.01
N GLY A 89 -15.35 3.78 -6.24
CA GLY A 89 -16.42 2.91 -6.76
C GLY A 89 -16.01 1.45 -7.00
N GLY A 90 -14.91 0.98 -6.40
CA GLY A 90 -14.48 -0.42 -6.45
C GLY A 90 -15.11 -1.26 -5.34
N VAL A 91 -15.95 -2.24 -5.70
CA VAL A 91 -16.46 -3.24 -4.75
C VAL A 91 -15.36 -4.23 -4.39
N ILE A 92 -15.12 -4.48 -3.11
CA ILE A 92 -14.21 -5.54 -2.63
C ILE A 92 -14.96 -6.39 -1.61
N ASN A 93 -15.04 -7.70 -1.86
CA ASN A 93 -15.60 -8.68 -0.93
C ASN A 93 -14.43 -9.38 -0.24
N GLN A 94 -14.18 -9.02 1.02
CA GLN A 94 -13.14 -9.64 1.84
C GLN A 94 -13.77 -10.79 2.64
N ILE A 95 -13.46 -12.04 2.24
CA ILE A 95 -13.91 -13.23 2.95
C ILE A 95 -12.70 -13.84 3.65
N THR A 96 -12.70 -13.82 4.98
CA THR A 96 -11.71 -14.53 5.80
C THR A 96 -12.41 -15.56 6.68
N GLY A 97 -12.21 -16.85 6.39
CA GLY A 97 -12.76 -18.02 7.10
C GLY A 97 -12.96 -19.24 6.18
N THR A 98 -12.92 -20.47 6.71
CA THR A 98 -13.17 -21.70 5.93
C THR A 98 -14.63 -21.73 5.47
N VAL A 99 -14.84 -21.54 4.17
CA VAL A 99 -16.19 -21.55 3.57
C VAL A 99 -16.57 -22.99 3.22
N ASN A 100 -17.62 -23.51 3.85
CA ASN A 100 -18.17 -24.84 3.58
C ASN A 100 -19.36 -24.80 2.59
N GLY A 101 -19.38 -23.84 1.66
CA GLY A 101 -20.50 -23.60 0.74
C GLY A 101 -20.13 -22.79 -0.51
N LYS A 102 -21.08 -22.62 -1.44
CA LYS A 102 -20.84 -21.86 -2.68
C LYS A 102 -20.80 -20.36 -2.42
N VAL A 103 -19.77 -19.69 -2.93
CA VAL A 103 -19.61 -18.24 -2.87
C VAL A 103 -19.94 -17.63 -4.22
N LEU A 104 -20.76 -16.58 -4.22
CA LEU A 104 -21.06 -15.76 -5.39
C LEU A 104 -20.51 -14.35 -5.17
N GLN A 105 -19.73 -13.85 -6.14
CA GLN A 105 -19.26 -12.45 -6.18
C GLN A 105 -19.78 -11.80 -7.47
N ALA A 106 -20.53 -10.71 -7.35
CA ALA A 106 -21.05 -9.95 -8.51
C ALA A 106 -21.10 -8.45 -8.21
N ARG A 107 -20.87 -7.64 -9.25
CA ARG A 107 -20.84 -6.16 -9.19
C ARG A 107 -22.24 -5.53 -9.34
N ASP A 108 -23.04 -6.04 -10.28
CA ASP A 108 -24.46 -5.69 -10.47
C ASP A 108 -25.22 -6.95 -10.86
N ILE A 109 -26.26 -7.32 -10.11
CA ILE A 109 -27.16 -8.43 -10.48
C ILE A 109 -28.49 -7.83 -10.91
N GLN A 110 -28.75 -7.84 -12.21
CA GLN A 110 -30.05 -7.49 -12.77
C GLN A 110 -30.83 -8.78 -13.05
N GLY A 111 -31.33 -9.41 -11.98
CA GLY A 111 -32.27 -10.52 -12.00
C GLY A 111 -31.71 -11.94 -11.78
N GLY A 112 -32.44 -12.74 -11.00
CA GLY A 112 -32.45 -14.21 -10.96
C GLY A 112 -31.15 -14.94 -10.59
N VAL A 113 -30.89 -15.12 -9.28
CA VAL A 113 -29.90 -16.10 -8.79
C VAL A 113 -30.63 -17.21 -8.03
N SER A 114 -30.42 -18.46 -8.45
CA SER A 114 -30.93 -19.65 -7.76
C SER A 114 -29.78 -20.60 -7.44
N PHE A 115 -29.83 -21.24 -6.26
CA PHE A 115 -28.77 -22.10 -5.71
C PHE A 115 -29.14 -23.58 -5.76
#